data_AF-A0A7Y2JQN3-F1
#
_entry.id   AF-A0A7Y2JQN3-F1
#
_cell.length_a   1.000
_cell.length_b   1.000
_cell.length_c   1.000
_cell.angle_alpha   90.00
_cell.angle_beta   90.00
_cell.angle_gamma   90.00
#
_symmetry.space_group_name_H-M   'P 1'
#
loop_
_entity.id
_entity.type
_entity.pdbx_description
1 polymer ?
#
loop_
_entity_poly.entity_id
_entity_poly.type
_entity_poly.pdbx_seq_one_letter_code
_entity_poly.pdbx_strand_id
1 'polypeptide(L)'
;MQFGSLPLDDALGRTLAHTVRAPGLRTLKKGHVLTAEDLADLRTAGLEDVVVARLDADDVPEDEAAAAAARDLAGRNIEVGHAFTGRANLKAACHGLALVDAGRIERLNRIDESLTVATLTSFAPVSPSDLVATVKVIPFAAPRGAIEQWAEI
;
A
#
# COMPACT_ATOMS: atom_id res chain seq x y z
N MET A 1 12.15 -3.82 3.73
CA MET A 1 11.36 -5.08 3.81
C MET A 1 12.05 -6.22 3.07
N GLN A 2 11.73 -7.46 3.44
CA GLN A 2 12.27 -8.68 2.82
C GLN A 2 11.15 -9.68 2.49
N PHE A 3 11.27 -10.35 1.34
CA PHE A 3 10.41 -11.46 0.96
C PHE A 3 11.19 -12.77 1.02
N GLY A 4 10.59 -13.82 1.57
CA GLY A 4 11.22 -15.13 1.64
C GLY A 4 10.32 -16.20 2.22
N SER A 5 10.69 -17.46 2.00
CA SER A 5 10.08 -18.59 2.69
C SER A 5 10.57 -18.62 4.14
N LEU A 6 9.64 -18.79 5.09
CA LEU A 6 9.96 -19.04 6.49
C LEU A 6 9.30 -20.33 6.95
N PRO A 7 9.98 -21.14 7.79
CA PRO A 7 9.34 -22.23 8.52
C PRO A 7 8.13 -21.71 9.29
N LEU A 8 7.08 -22.53 9.43
CA LEU A 8 5.86 -22.12 10.15
C LEU A 8 6.13 -21.68 11.60
N ASP A 9 7.19 -22.18 12.22
CA ASP A 9 7.61 -21.80 13.57
C ASP A 9 8.07 -20.33 13.67
N ASP A 10 8.57 -19.76 12.57
CA ASP A 10 9.08 -18.38 12.49
C ASP A 10 8.10 -17.40 11.80
N ALA A 11 6.95 -17.91 11.37
CA ALA A 11 6.01 -17.18 10.51
C ALA A 11 4.91 -16.41 11.29
N LEU A 12 4.85 -16.52 12.61
CA LEU A 12 3.85 -15.82 13.43
C LEU A 12 3.97 -14.29 13.28
N GLY A 13 2.84 -13.63 13.04
CA GLY A 13 2.77 -12.17 12.85
C GLY A 13 3.37 -11.68 11.53
N ARG A 14 3.76 -12.58 10.62
CA ARG A 14 4.28 -12.22 9.29
C ARG A 14 3.13 -12.11 8.28
N THR A 15 3.33 -11.28 7.26
CA THR A 15 2.32 -11.03 6.23
C THR A 15 2.49 -12.01 5.07
N LEU A 16 1.44 -12.73 4.68
CA LEU A 16 1.51 -13.65 3.53
C LEU A 16 1.81 -12.90 2.22
N ALA A 17 2.85 -13.34 1.51
CA ALA A 17 3.24 -12.74 0.24
C ALA A 17 2.28 -13.05 -0.91
N HIS A 18 1.55 -14.16 -0.81
CA HIS A 18 0.56 -14.60 -1.78
C HIS A 18 -0.60 -15.35 -1.11
N THR A 19 -1.69 -15.57 -1.84
CA THR A 19 -2.83 -16.34 -1.36
C THR A 19 -2.48 -17.82 -1.26
N VAL A 20 -2.62 -18.41 -0.08
CA VAL A 20 -2.35 -19.84 0.16
C VAL A 20 -3.66 -20.62 0.11
N ARG A 21 -3.63 -21.75 -0.61
CA ARG A 21 -4.74 -22.70 -0.73
C ARG A 21 -4.18 -24.12 -0.59
N ALA A 22 -4.82 -24.92 0.25
CA ALA A 22 -4.49 -26.33 0.43
C ALA A 22 -5.77 -27.11 0.80
N PRO A 23 -5.83 -28.44 0.54
CA PRO A 23 -6.95 -29.26 0.97
C PRO A 23 -7.18 -29.16 2.48
N GLY A 24 -8.42 -28.92 2.91
CA GLY A 24 -8.76 -28.76 4.33
C GLY A 24 -8.40 -27.40 4.93
N LEU A 25 -7.66 -26.54 4.24
CA LEU A 25 -7.29 -25.21 4.68
C LEU A 25 -8.26 -24.15 4.12
N ARG A 26 -8.76 -23.28 4.99
CA ARG A 26 -9.49 -22.08 4.55
C ARG A 26 -8.58 -21.19 3.69
N THR A 27 -9.11 -20.55 2.65
CA THR A 27 -8.26 -19.67 1.80
C THR A 27 -7.69 -18.52 2.63
N LEU A 28 -6.37 -18.48 2.78
CA LEU A 28 -5.63 -17.37 3.39
C LEU A 28 -5.21 -16.41 2.28
N LYS A 29 -5.67 -15.17 2.31
CA LYS A 29 -5.41 -14.18 1.25
C LYS A 29 -4.01 -13.59 1.37
N LYS A 30 -3.44 -13.17 0.24
CA LYS A 30 -2.27 -12.26 0.22
C LYS A 30 -2.52 -11.06 1.14
N GLY A 31 -1.51 -10.65 1.90
CA GLY A 31 -1.61 -9.54 2.85
C GLY A 31 -2.18 -9.94 4.21
N HIS A 32 -2.61 -11.19 4.40
CA HIS A 32 -3.07 -11.68 5.69
C HIS A 32 -1.89 -11.81 6.67
N VAL A 33 -2.04 -11.26 7.87
CA VAL A 33 -1.07 -11.39 8.96
C VAL A 33 -1.33 -12.71 9.68
N LEU A 34 -0.33 -13.59 9.68
CA LEU A 34 -0.45 -14.95 10.21
C LEU A 34 -0.63 -14.96 11.73
N THR A 35 -1.68 -15.64 12.17
CA THR A 35 -2.00 -15.91 13.57
C THR A 35 -1.56 -17.33 13.97
N ALA A 36 -1.58 -17.64 15.26
CA ALA A 36 -1.26 -18.98 15.73
C ALA A 36 -2.24 -20.05 15.19
N GLU A 37 -3.51 -19.70 15.01
CA GLU A 37 -4.53 -20.57 14.40
C GLU A 37 -4.19 -20.86 12.94
N ASP A 38 -3.81 -19.83 12.17
CA ASP A 38 -3.41 -20.01 10.77
C ASP A 38 -2.24 -20.98 10.64
N LEU A 39 -1.24 -20.86 11.52
CA LEU A 39 -0.07 -21.75 11.50
C LEU A 39 -0.43 -23.19 11.87
N ALA A 40 -1.41 -23.41 12.76
CA ALA A 40 -1.90 -24.75 13.07
C ALA A 40 -2.67 -25.36 11.89
N ASP A 41 -3.51 -24.56 11.22
CA ASP A 41 -4.23 -24.99 10.02
C ASP A 41 -3.28 -25.31 8.86
N LEU A 42 -2.25 -24.47 8.66
CA LEU A 42 -1.22 -24.69 7.65
C LEU A 42 -0.45 -26.00 7.90
N ARG A 43 -0.07 -26.29 9.16
CA ARG A 43 0.56 -27.58 9.53
C ARG A 43 -0.37 -28.75 9.26
N THR A 44 -1.65 -28.63 9.63
CA THR A 44 -2.65 -29.70 9.40
C THR A 44 -2.85 -29.97 7.92
N ALA A 45 -2.75 -28.94 7.09
CA ALA A 45 -2.78 -29.05 5.63
C ALA A 45 -1.48 -29.57 5.01
N GLY A 46 -0.46 -29.88 5.83
CA GLY A 46 0.80 -30.49 5.40
C GLY A 46 1.86 -29.50 4.90
N LEU A 47 1.73 -28.21 5.20
CA LEU A 47 2.76 -27.21 4.88
C LEU A 47 3.80 -27.15 6.00
N GLU A 48 5.06 -26.97 5.64
CA GLU A 48 6.19 -26.80 6.56
C GLU A 48 6.73 -25.36 6.57
N ASP A 49 6.54 -24.63 5.47
CA ASP A 49 6.95 -23.25 5.29
C ASP A 49 5.89 -22.42 4.53
N VAL A 50 6.03 -21.09 4.62
CA VAL A 50 5.23 -20.14 3.83
C VAL A 50 6.08 -18.97 3.37
N VAL A 51 5.76 -18.45 2.18
CA VAL A 51 6.37 -17.22 1.69
C VAL A 51 5.69 -16.01 2.31
N VAL A 52 6.46 -15.24 3.07
CA VAL A 52 5.99 -14.06 3.78
C VAL A 52 6.77 -12.81 3.39
N ALA A 53 6.17 -11.66 3.66
CA ALA A 53 6.84 -10.38 3.73
C ALA A 53 7.15 -10.04 5.18
N ARG A 54 8.39 -9.61 5.42
CA ARG A 54 8.86 -9.08 6.69
C ARG A 54 9.19 -7.60 6.54
N LEU A 55 8.48 -6.77 7.28
CA LEU A 55 8.84 -5.37 7.43
C LEU A 55 10.09 -5.26 8.30
N ASP A 56 11.02 -4.40 7.88
CA ASP A 56 12.18 -3.98 8.65
C ASP A 56 11.79 -2.81 9.60
N ALA A 57 12.65 -2.47 10.55
CA ALA A 57 12.33 -1.45 11.57
C ALA A 57 12.03 -0.06 10.97
N ASP A 58 12.64 0.25 9.83
CA ASP A 58 12.50 1.52 9.13
C ASP A 58 11.43 1.49 8.04
N ASP A 59 10.66 0.42 7.91
CA ASP A 59 9.53 0.34 6.99
C ASP A 59 8.26 0.94 7.61
N VAL A 60 7.50 1.67 6.81
CA VAL A 60 6.16 2.19 7.14
C VAL A 60 5.12 1.30 6.47
N PRO A 61 4.17 0.69 7.21
CA PRO A 61 3.11 -0.15 6.64
C PRO A 61 2.33 0.51 5.50
N GLU A 62 1.92 -0.26 4.49
CA GLU A 62 1.38 0.26 3.22
C GLU A 62 0.21 1.25 3.38
N ASP A 63 -0.72 0.99 4.29
CA ASP A 63 -1.87 1.86 4.49
C ASP A 63 -1.49 3.15 5.22
N GLU A 64 -0.52 3.09 6.14
CA GLU A 64 0.01 4.26 6.82
C GLU A 64 0.80 5.15 5.86
N ALA A 65 1.68 4.54 5.06
CA ALA A 65 2.47 5.21 4.03
C ALA A 65 1.60 5.85 2.95
N ALA A 66 0.61 5.12 2.41
CA ALA A 66 -0.31 5.65 1.40
C ALA A 66 -1.15 6.80 1.96
N ALA A 67 -1.61 6.70 3.21
CA ALA A 67 -2.37 7.77 3.85
C ALA A 67 -1.52 9.02 4.07
N ALA A 68 -0.27 8.88 4.52
CA ALA A 68 0.65 10.00 4.71
C ALA A 68 0.93 10.72 3.38
N ALA A 69 1.41 9.97 2.38
CA ALA A 69 1.74 10.52 1.07
C ALA A 69 0.53 11.18 0.37
N ALA A 70 -0.67 10.62 0.50
CA ALA A 70 -1.88 11.23 -0.06
C ALA A 70 -2.30 12.52 0.65
N ARG A 71 -2.08 12.63 1.97
CA ARG A 71 -2.36 13.88 2.71
C ARG A 71 -1.42 14.99 2.28
N ASP A 72 -0.13 14.72 2.12
CA ASP A 72 0.86 15.72 1.70
C ASP A 72 0.69 16.15 0.23
N LEU A 73 0.16 15.25 -0.60
CA LEU A 73 -0.18 15.55 -1.99
C LEU A 73 -1.45 16.39 -2.11
N ALA A 74 -2.39 16.29 -1.16
CA ALA A 74 -3.71 16.89 -1.26
C ALA A 74 -3.65 18.42 -1.32
N GLY A 75 -4.19 18.98 -2.39
CA GLY A 75 -4.36 20.41 -2.57
C GLY A 75 -5.70 20.93 -2.06
N ARG A 76 -5.99 22.19 -2.37
CA ARG A 76 -7.31 22.79 -2.10
C ARG A 76 -8.41 22.02 -2.84
N ASN A 77 -9.56 21.88 -2.20
CA ASN A 77 -10.75 21.20 -2.74
C ASN A 77 -10.51 19.71 -3.10
N ILE A 78 -9.58 19.06 -2.41
CA ILE A 78 -9.33 17.62 -2.53
C ILE A 78 -9.69 16.93 -1.21
N GLU A 79 -10.49 15.88 -1.29
CA GLU A 79 -10.79 14.98 -0.18
C GLU A 79 -9.91 13.73 -0.29
N VAL A 80 -9.20 13.42 0.80
CA VAL A 80 -8.37 12.21 0.89
C VAL A 80 -9.23 11.06 1.42
N GLY A 81 -9.39 10.02 0.62
CA GLY A 81 -10.05 8.79 1.01
C GLY A 81 -9.21 7.98 2.00
N HIS A 82 -9.88 7.13 2.77
CA HIS A 82 -9.23 6.16 3.65
C HIS A 82 -8.28 5.25 2.86
N ALA A 83 -7.05 5.08 3.36
CA ALA A 83 -6.08 4.18 2.76
C ALA A 83 -6.47 2.73 3.00
N PHE A 84 -6.48 1.90 1.96
CA PHE A 84 -6.79 0.49 2.10
C PHE A 84 -6.01 -0.33 1.08
N THR A 85 -5.37 -1.41 1.52
CA THR A 85 -4.50 -2.27 0.69
C THR A 85 -3.44 -1.47 -0.06
N GLY A 86 -2.79 -0.55 0.65
CA GLY A 86 -1.72 0.32 0.17
C GLY A 86 -2.17 1.38 -0.81
N ARG A 87 -3.47 1.67 -0.93
CA ARG A 87 -3.99 2.69 -1.84
C ARG A 87 -4.76 3.77 -1.10
N ALA A 88 -4.45 5.03 -1.38
CA ALA A 88 -5.24 6.17 -0.94
C ALA A 88 -5.68 7.00 -2.16
N ASN A 89 -6.98 7.24 -2.25
CA ASN A 89 -7.58 7.98 -3.37
C ASN A 89 -7.83 9.44 -3.00
N LEU A 90 -7.52 10.35 -3.91
CA LEU A 90 -7.76 11.79 -3.79
C LEU A 90 -8.92 12.16 -4.72
N LYS A 91 -9.99 12.70 -4.14
CA LYS A 91 -11.23 13.02 -4.87
C LYS A 91 -11.50 14.52 -4.87
N ALA A 92 -12.16 15.00 -5.93
CA ALA A 92 -12.59 16.39 -5.98
C ALA A 92 -13.72 16.65 -4.96
N ALA A 93 -13.61 17.74 -4.20
CA ALA A 93 -14.65 18.18 -3.26
C ALA A 93 -15.73 19.05 -3.94
N CYS A 94 -15.43 19.59 -5.13
CA CYS A 94 -16.29 20.52 -5.85
C CYS A 94 -16.20 20.31 -7.37
N HIS A 95 -17.10 20.95 -8.12
CA HIS A 95 -16.96 21.07 -9.56
C HIS A 95 -15.75 21.95 -9.91
N GLY A 96 -15.01 21.61 -10.96
CA GLY A 96 -13.87 22.42 -11.39
C GLY A 96 -12.99 21.75 -12.45
N LEU A 97 -11.74 22.21 -12.53
CA LEU A 97 -10.68 21.64 -13.37
C LEU A 97 -9.55 21.13 -12.47
N ALA A 98 -9.08 19.91 -12.70
CA ALA A 98 -7.94 19.35 -11.98
C ALA A 98 -6.64 20.02 -12.45
N LEU A 99 -5.99 20.80 -11.59
CA LEU A 99 -4.66 21.36 -11.88
C LEU A 99 -3.58 20.43 -11.33
N VAL A 100 -2.73 19.93 -12.22
CA VAL A 100 -1.67 18.98 -11.87
C VAL A 100 -0.32 19.59 -12.17
N ASP A 101 0.55 19.68 -11.16
CA ASP A 101 1.95 20.00 -11.34
C ASP A 101 2.69 18.73 -11.81
N ALA A 102 2.82 18.58 -13.13
CA ALA A 102 3.49 17.42 -13.72
C ALA A 102 4.93 17.26 -13.25
N GLY A 103 5.66 18.37 -13.01
CA GLY A 103 7.03 18.31 -12.51
C GLY A 103 7.11 17.81 -11.07
N ARG A 104 6.16 18.21 -10.21
CA ARG A 104 6.03 17.67 -8.84
C ARG A 104 5.73 16.17 -8.88
N ILE A 105 4.74 15.76 -9.68
CA ILE A 105 4.35 14.34 -9.83
C ILE A 105 5.53 13.48 -10.34
N GLU A 106 6.32 13.98 -11.29
CA GLU A 106 7.49 13.27 -11.78
C GLU A 106 8.56 13.09 -10.69
N ARG A 107 8.86 14.15 -9.91
CA ARG A 107 9.83 14.05 -8.81
C ARG A 107 9.37 13.06 -7.75
N LEU A 108 8.10 13.10 -7.36
CA LEU A 108 7.52 12.18 -6.37
C LEU A 108 7.65 10.72 -6.82
N ASN A 109 7.29 10.42 -8.07
CA ASN A 109 7.40 9.06 -8.63
C ASN A 109 8.84 8.55 -8.83
N ARG A 110 9.85 9.40 -8.62
CA ARG A 110 11.28 9.03 -8.69
C ARG A 110 11.93 8.83 -7.32
N ILE A 111 11.21 9.05 -6.22
CA ILE A 111 11.75 8.92 -4.86
C ILE A 111 12.14 7.47 -4.58
N ASP A 112 11.18 6.54 -4.71
CA ASP A 112 11.38 5.15 -4.37
C ASP A 112 10.37 4.27 -5.14
N GLU A 113 10.79 3.07 -5.55
CA GLU A 113 9.96 2.15 -6.32
C GLU A 113 8.72 1.65 -5.55
N SER A 114 8.72 1.73 -4.22
CA SER A 114 7.59 1.32 -3.40
C SER A 114 6.42 2.28 -3.49
N LEU A 115 6.62 3.53 -3.93
CA LEU A 115 5.63 4.60 -3.94
C LEU A 115 5.35 5.07 -5.36
N THR A 116 4.07 5.21 -5.69
CA THR A 116 3.68 5.88 -6.94
C THR A 116 2.41 6.70 -6.77
N VAL A 117 2.31 7.78 -7.53
CA VAL A 117 1.11 8.57 -7.73
C VAL A 117 0.72 8.60 -9.20
N ALA A 118 -0.56 8.34 -9.46
CA ALA A 118 -1.18 8.58 -10.75
C ALA A 118 -2.26 9.66 -10.60
N THR A 119 -2.41 10.51 -11.61
CA THR A 119 -3.37 11.61 -11.62
C THR A 119 -4.18 11.61 -12.92
N LEU A 120 -5.30 12.32 -12.93
CA LEU A 120 -5.89 12.81 -14.18
C LEU A 120 -4.89 13.72 -14.92
N THR A 121 -5.12 13.92 -16.21
CA THR A 121 -4.42 14.97 -16.96
C THR A 121 -4.78 16.35 -16.41
N SER A 122 -3.83 17.28 -16.41
CA SER A 122 -4.11 18.66 -16.04
C SER A 122 -5.23 19.25 -16.90
N PHE A 123 -6.07 20.07 -16.27
CA PHE A 123 -7.29 20.69 -16.80
C PHE A 123 -8.42 19.70 -17.15
N ALA A 124 -8.38 18.46 -16.66
CA ALA A 124 -9.55 17.59 -16.75
C ALA A 124 -10.73 18.17 -15.94
N PRO A 125 -11.95 18.23 -16.51
CA PRO A 125 -13.14 18.62 -15.75
C PRO A 125 -13.47 17.55 -14.71
N VAL A 126 -13.84 18.00 -13.52
CA VAL A 126 -14.19 17.14 -12.38
C VAL A 126 -15.46 17.62 -11.70
N SER A 127 -16.20 16.67 -11.15
CA SER A 127 -17.34 16.85 -10.27
C SER A 127 -17.02 16.33 -8.86
N PRO A 128 -17.79 16.73 -7.83
CA PRO A 128 -17.61 16.18 -6.49
C PRO A 128 -17.56 14.65 -6.50
N SER A 129 -16.64 14.08 -5.72
CA SER A 129 -16.31 12.65 -5.64
C SER A 129 -15.57 12.03 -6.83
N ASP A 130 -15.31 12.76 -7.92
CA ASP A 130 -14.48 12.25 -9.01
C ASP A 130 -13.05 11.99 -8.52
N LEU A 131 -12.46 10.87 -8.98
CA LEU A 131 -11.09 10.50 -8.67
C LEU A 131 -10.12 11.41 -9.44
N VAL A 132 -9.35 12.22 -8.72
CA VAL A 132 -8.36 13.15 -9.29
C VAL A 132 -6.97 12.54 -9.30
N ALA A 133 -6.60 11.86 -8.21
CA ALA A 133 -5.32 11.19 -8.08
C ALA A 133 -5.43 9.97 -7.16
N THR A 134 -4.44 9.08 -7.24
CA THR A 134 -4.32 7.93 -6.35
C THR A 134 -2.85 7.73 -6.01
N VAL A 135 -2.56 7.55 -4.73
CA VAL A 135 -1.27 7.09 -4.25
C VAL A 135 -1.35 5.59 -4.03
N LYS A 136 -0.33 4.88 -4.49
CA LYS A 136 -0.16 3.44 -4.29
C LYS A 136 1.20 3.17 -3.67
N VAL A 137 1.18 2.56 -2.49
CA VAL A 137 2.29 1.74 -2.01
C VAL A 137 2.17 0.39 -2.69
N ILE A 138 3.13 0.05 -3.54
CA ILE A 138 3.08 -1.13 -4.40
C ILE A 138 3.28 -2.43 -3.58
N PRO A 139 4.29 -2.52 -2.70
CA PRO A 139 4.44 -3.65 -1.80
C PRO A 139 3.69 -3.42 -0.47
N PHE A 140 4.05 -4.15 0.58
CA PHE A 140 3.35 -4.08 1.89
C PHE A 140 3.85 -2.95 2.80
N ALA A 141 4.89 -2.22 2.40
CA ALA A 141 5.43 -1.09 3.13
C ALA A 141 6.29 -0.20 2.23
N ALA A 142 6.55 1.03 2.67
CA ALA A 142 7.53 1.93 2.04
C ALA A 142 8.63 2.30 3.04
N PRO A 143 9.88 2.54 2.61
CA PRO A 143 10.93 3.02 3.50
C PRO A 143 10.53 4.36 4.14
N ARG A 144 10.76 4.52 5.45
CA ARG A 144 10.45 5.77 6.16
C ARG A 144 11.11 6.99 5.54
N GLY A 145 12.38 6.88 5.14
CA GLY A 145 13.09 7.95 4.45
C GLY A 145 12.45 8.37 3.12
N ALA A 146 11.80 7.44 2.40
CA ALA A 146 11.07 7.77 1.18
C ALA A 146 9.80 8.58 1.48
N ILE A 147 9.10 8.27 2.57
CA ILE A 147 7.93 9.04 3.04
C ILE A 147 8.34 10.43 3.54
N GLU A 148 9.46 10.53 4.26
CA GLU A 148 10.00 11.82 4.72
C GLU A 148 10.40 12.69 3.52
N GLN A 149 11.12 12.14 2.55
CA GLN A 149 11.48 12.85 1.32
C GLN A 149 10.24 13.26 0.51
N TRP A 150 9.18 12.44 0.48
CA TRP A 150 7.92 12.78 -0.19
C TRP A 150 7.30 14.06 0.37
N ALA A 151 7.32 14.22 1.70
CA ALA A 151 6.74 15.38 2.38
C ALA A 151 7.46 16.71 2.06
N GLU A 152 8.71 16.65 1.59
CA GLU A 152 9.53 17.82 1.28
C GLU A 152 9.31 18.36 -0.15
N ILE A 153 8.60 17.63 -1.02
CA ILE A 153 8.39 17.97 -2.44
C ILE A 153 7.02 18.60 -2.71
#